data_AF-A0A1Y1Q149-F1
#
_entry.id   AF-A0A1Y1Q149-F1
#
_cell.length_a   1.000
_cell.length_b   1.000
_cell.length_c   1.000
_cell.angle_alpha   90.00
_cell.angle_beta   90.00
_cell.angle_gamma   90.00
#
_symmetry.space_group_name_H-M   'P 1'
#
loop_
_entity.id
_entity.type
_entity.pdbx_description
1 polymer ?
#
loop_
_entity_poly.entity_id
_entity_poly.type
_entity_poly.pdbx_seq_one_letter_code
_entity_poly.pdbx_strand_id
1 'polypeptide(L)'
;MKLRQFLYCWALLVALLDSAYSYEILVLDSTTTVNLFDDQRLRSKEGTISSQIIKAEIPFTSLVAHWQGQQPEGSAYVIEVRTSADSQRWTEWMYLQVEDTPEENPKGEFFSQLVSVDGEERTHQYIEFRVALAPNNQGQFPALENLSFTFYDGGVTPPEILENLPHSGRQTRSIGKPNVVSRSGWGSDESISTWAPKYRNVTHIIIHHTVSTNSPRGGDWPAQVREIQRGHAEDLETLVITT
;
A
#
# COMPACT_ATOMS: atom_id res chain seq x y z
N MET A 1 -13.04 27.54 -6.67
CA MET A 1 -11.59 27.27 -6.58
C MET A 1 -11.45 25.86 -6.01
N LYS A 2 -11.41 24.84 -6.88
CA LYS A 2 -11.54 23.43 -6.48
C LYS A 2 -10.20 22.91 -5.94
N LEU A 3 -10.28 22.21 -4.82
CA LEU A 3 -9.26 21.57 -3.99
C LEU A 3 -8.44 20.47 -4.72
N ARG A 4 -7.89 20.74 -5.92
CA ARG A 4 -7.13 19.77 -6.74
C ARG A 4 -5.70 19.49 -6.23
N GLN A 5 -5.41 19.75 -4.96
CA GLN A 5 -4.06 19.70 -4.39
C GLN A 5 -3.86 18.66 -3.30
N PHE A 6 -4.87 17.83 -3.02
CA PHE A 6 -4.82 16.88 -1.90
C PHE A 6 -3.97 15.63 -2.17
N LEU A 7 -3.66 15.29 -3.43
CA LEU A 7 -2.73 14.21 -3.78
C LEU A 7 -1.24 14.58 -3.68
N TYR A 8 -0.89 15.81 -3.32
CA TYR A 8 0.53 16.25 -3.30
C TYR A 8 1.22 16.15 -1.94
N CYS A 9 0.66 15.42 -0.98
CA CYS A 9 1.10 15.50 0.41
C CYS A 9 1.88 14.29 0.95
N TRP A 10 2.71 13.64 0.13
CA TRP A 10 3.80 12.79 0.64
C TRP A 10 5.11 12.97 -0.13
N ALA A 11 5.57 14.22 -0.19
CA ALA A 11 6.94 14.55 -0.56
C ALA A 11 7.49 15.68 0.30
N LEU A 12 7.41 15.60 1.63
CA LEU A 12 8.19 16.51 2.49
C LEU A 12 8.31 15.99 3.93
N LEU A 13 9.39 15.24 4.24
CA LEU A 13 10.33 15.56 5.32
C LEU A 13 11.46 14.50 5.44
N VAL A 14 12.47 14.49 4.56
CA VAL A 14 13.83 14.08 4.94
C VAL A 14 14.87 14.80 4.05
N ALA A 15 15.85 15.46 4.66
CA ALA A 15 16.89 16.24 3.98
C ALA A 15 18.25 15.52 3.95
N LEU A 16 18.83 15.50 2.74
CA LEU A 16 20.24 15.68 2.31
C LEU A 16 21.40 14.86 2.91
N LEU A 17 22.04 14.12 1.98
CA LEU A 17 23.48 13.85 1.74
C LEU A 17 24.34 13.26 2.87
N ASP A 18 24.75 11.98 2.70
CA ASP A 18 26.16 11.64 2.46
C ASP A 18 26.30 10.23 1.85
N SER A 19 27.33 10.03 1.04
CA SER A 19 27.64 8.80 0.31
C SER A 19 28.54 7.88 1.12
N ALA A 20 28.07 6.67 1.43
CA ALA A 20 28.86 5.44 1.46
C ALA A 20 27.95 4.27 1.87
N TYR A 21 28.26 3.08 1.36
CA TYR A 21 27.62 1.78 1.61
C TYR A 21 26.40 1.46 0.73
N SER A 22 26.70 0.87 -0.43
CA SER A 22 25.76 0.10 -1.23
C SER A 22 25.67 -1.30 -0.62
N TYR A 23 24.53 -1.64 0.00
CA TYR A 23 24.17 -3.02 0.29
C TYR A 23 23.18 -3.46 -0.78
N GLU A 24 23.48 -4.55 -1.50
CA GLU A 24 22.52 -5.16 -2.43
C GLU A 24 21.36 -5.75 -1.62
N ILE A 25 20.28 -4.99 -1.50
CA ILE A 25 18.98 -5.52 -1.11
C ILE A 25 18.42 -6.18 -2.36
N LEU A 26 18.32 -7.51 -2.35
CA LEU A 26 17.66 -8.29 -3.41
C LEU A 26 16.17 -7.92 -3.43
N VAL A 27 15.81 -6.96 -4.27
CA VAL A 27 14.43 -6.65 -4.64
C VAL A 27 14.03 -7.61 -5.74
N LEU A 28 12.97 -8.40 -5.53
CA LEU A 28 12.37 -9.19 -6.59
C LEU A 28 11.35 -8.32 -7.34
N ASP A 29 11.73 -7.90 -8.54
CA ASP A 29 10.86 -7.27 -9.53
C ASP A 29 9.80 -8.28 -10.02
N SER A 30 8.55 -8.20 -9.52
CA SER A 30 7.39 -8.52 -10.36
C SER A 30 6.09 -8.14 -9.69
N THR A 31 5.41 -7.16 -10.28
CA THR A 31 3.97 -6.95 -10.07
C THR A 31 3.20 -7.94 -10.94
N THR A 32 2.19 -8.59 -10.35
CA THR A 32 1.27 -9.48 -11.07
C THR A 32 -0.15 -9.01 -10.90
N THR A 33 -0.91 -8.90 -11.99
CA THR A 33 -2.34 -8.59 -11.97
C THR A 33 -3.15 -9.85 -12.28
N VAL A 34 -4.02 -10.29 -11.37
CA VAL A 34 -4.95 -11.40 -11.62
C VAL A 34 -6.34 -10.85 -11.97
N ASN A 35 -6.78 -11.06 -13.21
CA ASN A 35 -8.13 -10.68 -13.69
C ASN A 35 -9.12 -11.83 -13.46
N LEU A 36 -10.25 -11.58 -12.79
CA LEU A 36 -11.14 -12.65 -12.29
C LEU A 36 -12.55 -12.70 -12.91
N PHE A 37 -12.76 -12.08 -14.07
CA PHE A 37 -14.10 -11.73 -14.55
C PHE A 37 -14.81 -12.66 -15.55
N ASP A 38 -14.46 -13.95 -15.61
CA ASP A 38 -15.30 -14.93 -16.33
C ASP A 38 -16.38 -15.59 -15.44
N ASP A 39 -16.55 -15.17 -14.18
CA ASP A 39 -17.53 -15.75 -13.27
C ASP A 39 -18.90 -15.03 -13.27
N GLN A 40 -19.90 -15.64 -13.92
CA GLN A 40 -21.29 -15.15 -13.97
C GLN A 40 -21.93 -14.98 -12.57
N ARG A 41 -21.35 -15.52 -11.49
CA ARG A 41 -21.83 -15.33 -10.11
C ARG A 41 -21.70 -13.89 -9.61
N LEU A 42 -20.76 -13.10 -10.16
CA LEU A 42 -20.60 -11.66 -9.85
C LEU A 42 -21.77 -10.78 -10.34
N ARG A 43 -22.73 -11.35 -11.08
CA ARG A 43 -23.95 -10.66 -11.53
C ARG A 43 -25.15 -10.85 -10.60
N SER A 44 -25.06 -11.71 -9.57
CA SER A 44 -26.13 -11.83 -8.58
C SER A 44 -26.07 -10.67 -7.60
N LYS A 45 -27.12 -9.85 -7.58
CA LYS A 45 -27.25 -8.62 -6.77
C LYS A 45 -27.32 -8.85 -5.25
N GLU A 46 -27.14 -10.08 -4.76
CA GLU A 46 -27.23 -10.44 -3.34
C GLU A 46 -26.21 -11.55 -3.03
N GLY A 47 -25.52 -11.41 -1.89
CA GLY A 47 -24.61 -12.44 -1.37
C GLY A 47 -23.13 -12.05 -1.36
N THR A 48 -22.33 -12.88 -0.70
CA THR A 48 -20.87 -12.80 -0.65
C THR A 48 -20.29 -13.81 -1.64
N ILE A 49 -19.38 -13.36 -2.51
CA ILE A 49 -18.67 -14.21 -3.47
C ILE A 49 -17.25 -14.38 -2.97
N SER A 50 -16.82 -15.64 -2.79
CA SER A 50 -15.45 -15.97 -2.41
C SER A 50 -14.66 -16.46 -3.62
N SER A 51 -13.38 -16.11 -3.66
CA SER A 51 -12.43 -16.59 -4.66
C SER A 51 -12.06 -18.07 -4.44
N GLN A 52 -11.40 -18.67 -5.42
CA GLN A 52 -10.54 -19.82 -5.16
C GLN A 52 -9.25 -19.36 -4.45
N ILE A 53 -8.44 -20.30 -3.98
CA ILE A 53 -7.07 -20.01 -3.52
C ILE A 53 -6.27 -19.53 -4.73
N ILE A 54 -5.69 -18.35 -4.62
CA ILE A 54 -4.82 -17.76 -5.65
C ILE A 54 -3.40 -17.78 -5.11
N LYS A 55 -2.46 -18.30 -5.91
CA LYS A 55 -1.03 -18.20 -5.63
C LYS A 55 -0.47 -16.97 -6.36
N ALA A 56 0.07 -16.01 -5.62
CA ALA A 56 0.79 -14.87 -6.18
C ALA A 56 2.06 -15.34 -6.92
N GLU A 57 2.54 -14.57 -7.90
CA GLU A 57 3.77 -14.95 -8.64
C GLU A 57 5.02 -14.78 -7.76
N ILE A 58 4.99 -13.84 -6.80
CA ILE A 58 6.04 -13.65 -5.80
C ILE A 58 5.55 -13.91 -4.37
N PRO A 59 6.45 -14.34 -3.47
CA PRO A 59 6.23 -14.16 -2.05
C PRO A 59 6.07 -12.67 -1.76
N PHE A 60 5.15 -12.31 -0.88
CA PHE A 60 4.82 -10.93 -0.58
C PHE A 60 4.69 -10.69 0.92
N THR A 61 5.08 -9.49 1.34
CA THR A 61 4.93 -8.96 2.70
C THR A 61 3.78 -7.98 2.79
N SER A 62 3.30 -7.45 1.67
CA SER A 62 2.10 -6.63 1.60
C SER A 62 1.39 -6.75 0.25
N LEU A 63 0.15 -6.27 0.19
CA LEU A 63 -0.64 -6.19 -1.02
C LEU A 63 -1.53 -4.94 -1.05
N VAL A 64 -1.94 -4.56 -2.25
CA VAL A 64 -2.99 -3.56 -2.50
C VAL A 64 -4.01 -4.18 -3.45
N ALA A 65 -5.30 -4.00 -3.18
CA ALA A 65 -6.34 -4.31 -4.16
C ALA A 65 -6.70 -3.05 -4.96
N HIS A 66 -6.98 -3.23 -6.24
CA HIS A 66 -7.50 -2.16 -7.08
C HIS A 66 -8.60 -2.70 -8.00
N TRP A 67 -9.61 -1.87 -8.27
CA TRP A 67 -10.78 -2.28 -9.04
C TRP A 67 -11.45 -1.16 -9.80
N GLN A 68 -12.08 -1.51 -10.92
CA GLN A 68 -12.94 -0.66 -11.71
C GLN A 68 -14.41 -1.00 -11.45
N GLY A 69 -15.25 0.03 -11.46
CA GLY A 69 -16.66 -0.15 -11.21
C GLY A 69 -17.41 1.17 -11.05
N GLN A 70 -18.71 1.05 -10.88
CA GLN A 70 -19.58 2.19 -10.55
C GLN A 70 -20.08 2.03 -9.12
N GLN A 71 -19.92 3.07 -8.31
CA GLN A 71 -20.45 3.10 -6.93
C GLN A 71 -21.49 4.22 -6.80
N PRO A 72 -22.80 3.90 -6.87
CA PRO A 72 -23.84 4.84 -6.49
C PRO A 72 -23.60 5.40 -5.07
N GLU A 73 -23.92 6.67 -4.85
CA GLU A 73 -23.78 7.29 -3.54
C GLU A 73 -24.54 6.50 -2.46
N GLY A 74 -23.86 6.23 -1.34
CA GLY A 74 -24.40 5.45 -0.23
C GLY A 74 -24.43 3.93 -0.44
N SER A 75 -23.93 3.43 -1.57
CA SER A 75 -23.68 1.99 -1.78
C SER A 75 -22.24 1.64 -1.39
N ALA A 76 -21.92 0.35 -1.21
CA ALA A 76 -20.57 -0.05 -0.78
C ALA A 76 -20.07 -1.35 -1.41
N TYR A 77 -18.78 -1.37 -1.72
CA TYR A 77 -18.00 -2.60 -1.88
C TYR A 77 -17.53 -3.06 -0.49
N VAL A 78 -17.82 -4.30 -0.14
CA VAL A 78 -17.24 -4.96 1.02
C VAL A 78 -16.27 -6.02 0.51
N ILE A 79 -14.99 -5.64 0.42
CA ILE A 79 -13.92 -6.53 -0.03
C ILE A 79 -13.09 -6.92 1.18
N GLU A 80 -12.93 -8.21 1.40
CA GLU A 80 -12.08 -8.75 2.45
C GLU A 80 -11.09 -9.73 1.86
N VAL A 81 -9.87 -9.75 2.38
CA VAL A 81 -8.80 -10.65 1.96
C VAL A 81 -8.24 -11.40 3.17
N ARG A 82 -7.84 -12.63 2.95
CA ARG A 82 -6.98 -13.38 3.88
C ARG A 82 -5.78 -13.91 3.12
N THR A 83 -4.67 -14.07 3.82
CA THR A 83 -3.40 -14.45 3.22
C THR A 83 -2.84 -15.69 3.89
N SER A 84 -1.95 -16.40 3.20
CA SER A 84 -1.32 -17.61 3.71
C SER A 84 0.08 -17.82 3.13
N ALA A 85 0.99 -18.33 3.95
CA ALA A 85 2.30 -18.79 3.52
C ALA A 85 2.25 -20.15 2.80
N ASP A 86 1.32 -21.03 3.17
CA ASP A 86 1.34 -22.46 2.82
C ASP A 86 0.02 -23.00 2.24
N SER A 87 -0.96 -22.12 2.01
CA SER A 87 -2.35 -22.41 1.59
C SER A 87 -3.19 -23.23 2.59
N GLN A 88 -2.65 -23.52 3.78
CA GLN A 88 -3.29 -24.34 4.81
C GLN A 88 -3.65 -23.53 6.05
N ARG A 89 -2.73 -22.67 6.50
CA ARG A 89 -2.94 -21.75 7.62
C ARG A 89 -3.20 -20.35 7.08
N TRP A 90 -4.33 -19.79 7.47
CA TRP A 90 -4.81 -18.51 6.94
C TRP A 90 -4.85 -17.48 8.06
N THR A 91 -4.58 -16.23 7.70
CA THR A 91 -4.92 -15.09 8.56
C THR A 91 -6.43 -15.00 8.76
N GLU A 92 -6.84 -14.21 9.75
CA GLU A 92 -8.21 -13.70 9.79
C GLU A 92 -8.51 -12.88 8.52
N TRP A 93 -9.80 -12.75 8.20
CA TRP A 93 -10.25 -11.90 7.11
C TRP A 93 -9.99 -10.43 7.45
N MET A 94 -9.33 -9.72 6.55
CA MET A 94 -9.01 -8.31 6.66
C MET A 94 -9.87 -7.51 5.68
N TYR A 95 -10.59 -6.51 6.20
CA TYR A 95 -11.35 -5.59 5.37
C TYR A 95 -10.43 -4.62 4.62
N LEU A 96 -10.65 -4.47 3.32
CA LEU A 96 -9.93 -3.52 2.46
C LEU A 96 -10.66 -2.19 2.45
N GLN A 97 -10.09 -1.19 3.14
CA GLN A 97 -10.60 0.19 3.08
C GLN A 97 -10.18 0.81 1.75
N VAL A 98 -11.08 1.59 1.15
CA VAL A 98 -10.77 2.43 -0.02
C VAL A 98 -9.85 3.56 0.42
N GLU A 99 -8.70 3.68 -0.24
CA GLU A 99 -7.74 4.78 -0.08
C GLU A 99 -7.99 5.85 -1.15
N ASP A 100 -8.03 5.45 -2.43
CA ASP A 100 -8.28 6.36 -3.56
C ASP A 100 -9.51 5.95 -4.36
N THR A 101 -10.24 6.95 -4.86
CA THR A 101 -11.39 6.81 -5.77
C THR A 101 -11.01 7.12 -7.23
N PRO A 102 -11.81 6.69 -8.22
CA PRO A 102 -11.54 6.95 -9.64
C PRO A 102 -11.32 8.42 -10.00
N GLU A 103 -11.89 9.36 -9.25
CA GLU A 103 -11.71 10.79 -9.47
C GLU A 103 -10.37 11.34 -8.96
N GLU A 104 -9.64 10.57 -8.14
CA GLU A 104 -8.45 11.00 -7.41
C GLU A 104 -7.15 10.54 -8.09
N ASN A 105 -7.17 9.45 -8.85
CA ASN A 105 -5.96 8.91 -9.50
C ASN A 105 -6.08 8.90 -11.04
N PRO A 106 -4.95 8.93 -11.77
CA PRO A 106 -4.94 8.96 -13.22
C PRO A 106 -5.40 7.65 -13.88
N LYS A 107 -5.46 6.54 -13.13
CA LYS A 107 -5.91 5.24 -13.64
C LYS A 107 -7.44 5.13 -13.68
N GLY A 108 -8.15 5.97 -12.93
CA GLY A 108 -9.61 5.93 -12.87
C GLY A 108 -10.14 4.69 -12.17
N GLU A 109 -9.40 4.17 -11.18
CA GLU A 109 -9.74 2.96 -10.43
C GLU A 109 -9.94 3.28 -8.96
N PHE A 110 -10.60 2.38 -8.22
CA PHE A 110 -10.52 2.37 -6.77
C PHE A 110 -9.23 1.67 -6.33
N PHE A 111 -8.56 2.19 -5.30
CA PHE A 111 -7.44 1.52 -4.64
C PHE A 111 -7.78 1.27 -3.18
N SER A 112 -7.36 0.13 -2.65
CA SER A 112 -7.38 -0.10 -1.20
C SER A 112 -6.15 0.51 -0.52
N GLN A 113 -6.23 0.64 0.80
CA GLN A 113 -5.06 0.77 1.66
C GLN A 113 -4.04 -0.36 1.38
N LEU A 114 -2.75 -0.10 1.66
CA LEU A 114 -1.72 -1.14 1.65
C LEU A 114 -1.87 -2.04 2.88
N VAL A 115 -2.07 -3.33 2.64
CA VAL A 115 -2.24 -4.34 3.69
C VAL A 115 -0.96 -5.12 3.86
N SER A 116 -0.30 -4.98 5.00
CA SER A 116 0.81 -5.84 5.40
C SER A 116 0.29 -7.22 5.80
N VAL A 117 1.03 -8.28 5.47
CA VAL A 117 0.71 -9.63 5.93
C VAL A 117 1.10 -9.78 7.40
N ASP A 118 0.13 -10.16 8.22
CA ASP A 118 0.35 -10.55 9.61
C ASP A 118 0.54 -12.06 9.69
N GLY A 119 1.45 -12.54 10.53
CA GLY A 119 1.74 -13.98 10.66
C GLY A 119 3.06 -14.25 11.34
N GLU A 120 3.44 -15.53 11.49
CA GLU A 120 4.77 -15.97 11.96
C GLU A 120 5.81 -16.01 10.83
N GLU A 121 5.32 -16.18 9.61
CA GLU A 121 6.08 -16.16 8.39
C GLU A 121 6.33 -14.71 7.93
N ARG A 122 7.49 -14.46 7.32
CA ARG A 122 7.83 -13.14 6.79
C ARG A 122 6.97 -12.80 5.58
N THR A 123 6.83 -13.75 4.67
CA THR A 123 6.13 -13.61 3.40
C THR A 123 5.03 -14.64 3.29
N HIS A 124 3.91 -14.22 2.72
CA HIS A 124 2.87 -15.11 2.24
C HIS A 124 2.99 -15.27 0.71
N GLN A 125 2.33 -16.28 0.17
CA GLN A 125 2.32 -16.54 -1.28
C GLN A 125 0.90 -16.79 -1.80
N TYR A 126 -0.07 -16.94 -0.89
CA TYR A 126 -1.44 -17.29 -1.23
C TYR A 126 -2.41 -16.25 -0.70
N ILE A 127 -3.44 -15.96 -1.48
CA ILE A 127 -4.58 -15.16 -1.05
C ILE A 127 -5.89 -15.90 -1.30
N GLU A 128 -6.88 -15.56 -0.49
CA GLU A 128 -8.29 -15.68 -0.83
C GLU A 128 -8.95 -14.34 -0.54
N PHE A 129 -9.90 -13.95 -1.37
CA PHE A 129 -10.71 -12.77 -1.11
C PHE A 129 -12.19 -13.11 -1.19
N ARG A 130 -13.01 -12.25 -0.59
CA ARG A 130 -14.45 -12.29 -0.75
C ARG A 130 -15.00 -10.89 -0.97
N VAL A 131 -16.06 -10.80 -1.76
CA VAL A 131 -16.71 -9.54 -2.13
C VAL A 131 -18.20 -9.65 -1.81
N ALA A 132 -18.74 -8.64 -1.14
CA ALA A 132 -20.17 -8.38 -1.07
C ALA A 132 -20.48 -6.96 -1.56
N LEU A 133 -21.59 -6.82 -2.30
CA LEU A 133 -22.05 -5.55 -2.84
C LEU A 133 -23.27 -5.11 -2.02
N ALA A 134 -23.17 -3.98 -1.33
CA ALA A 134 -24.25 -3.45 -0.49
C ALA A 134 -24.98 -2.32 -1.24
N PRO A 135 -26.33 -2.35 -1.30
CA PRO A 135 -27.09 -1.31 -1.98
C PRO A 135 -27.16 -0.04 -1.13
N ASN A 136 -27.42 1.09 -1.80
CA ASN A 136 -27.82 2.31 -1.11
C ASN A 136 -29.30 2.26 -0.67
N ASN A 137 -29.77 3.32 -0.01
CA ASN A 137 -31.17 3.44 0.46
C ASN A 137 -32.22 3.45 -0.67
N GLN A 138 -31.80 3.56 -1.94
CA GLN A 138 -32.67 3.50 -3.12
C GLN A 138 -32.65 2.11 -3.78
N GLY A 139 -31.96 1.12 -3.21
CA GLY A 139 -31.82 -0.22 -3.77
C GLY A 139 -30.86 -0.29 -4.96
N GLN A 140 -30.02 0.74 -5.17
CA GLN A 140 -29.00 0.74 -6.21
C GLN A 140 -27.74 0.08 -5.69
N PHE A 141 -27.28 -0.95 -6.40
CA PHE A 141 -26.05 -1.68 -6.10
C PHE A 141 -24.86 -1.10 -6.86
N PRO A 142 -23.65 -1.21 -6.30
CA PRO A 142 -22.45 -0.94 -7.07
C PRO A 142 -22.24 -2.03 -8.12
N ALA A 143 -21.54 -1.68 -9.19
CA ALA A 143 -21.09 -2.62 -10.21
C ALA A 143 -19.57 -2.80 -10.07
N LEU A 144 -19.09 -4.03 -10.04
CA LEU A 144 -17.66 -4.35 -10.07
C LEU A 144 -17.34 -4.91 -11.47
N GLU A 145 -16.40 -4.29 -12.17
CA GLU A 145 -16.03 -4.64 -13.55
C GLU A 145 -14.73 -5.43 -13.62
N ASN A 146 -13.74 -5.04 -12.81
CA ASN A 146 -12.51 -5.80 -12.59
C ASN A 146 -12.15 -5.75 -11.09
N LEU A 147 -11.30 -6.66 -10.64
CA LEU A 147 -10.67 -6.63 -9.31
C LEU A 147 -9.32 -7.30 -9.47
N SER A 148 -8.29 -6.64 -8.95
CA SER A 148 -6.90 -7.03 -9.09
C SER A 148 -6.14 -6.76 -7.79
N PHE A 149 -5.02 -7.45 -7.64
CA PHE A 149 -4.17 -7.34 -6.46
C PHE A 149 -2.73 -7.12 -6.93
N THR A 150 -2.07 -6.08 -6.42
CA THR A 150 -0.64 -5.88 -6.53
C THR A 150 0.03 -6.42 -5.26
N PHE A 151 1.16 -7.09 -5.42
CA PHE A 151 1.90 -7.71 -4.32
C PHE A 151 3.29 -7.06 -4.20
N TYR A 152 3.74 -6.81 -2.96
CA TYR A 152 5.05 -6.23 -2.70
C TYR A 152 5.84 -7.07 -1.70
N ASP A 153 7.17 -7.10 -1.87
CA ASP A 153 8.12 -7.55 -0.86
C ASP A 153 8.99 -6.36 -0.41
N GLY A 154 8.81 -5.93 0.86
CA GLY A 154 9.62 -4.90 1.50
C GLY A 154 11.07 -5.33 1.76
N GLY A 155 11.42 -6.60 1.52
CA GLY A 155 12.72 -7.18 1.81
C GLY A 155 12.97 -7.33 3.31
N VAL A 156 14.23 -7.51 3.68
CA VAL A 156 14.67 -7.58 5.08
C VAL A 156 15.72 -6.51 5.29
N THR A 157 15.55 -5.71 6.33
CA THR A 157 16.60 -4.78 6.74
C THR A 157 17.66 -5.54 7.55
N PRO A 158 18.94 -5.44 7.19
CA PRO A 158 20.00 -6.11 7.95
C PRO A 158 19.98 -5.69 9.44
N PRO A 159 20.16 -6.62 10.40
CA PRO A 159 20.12 -6.31 11.82
C PRO A 159 21.07 -5.18 12.24
N GLU A 160 22.25 -5.12 11.63
CA GLU A 160 23.22 -4.06 11.86
C GLU A 160 22.70 -2.67 11.47
N ILE A 161 21.81 -2.57 10.48
CA ILE A 161 21.16 -1.31 10.12
C ILE A 161 20.07 -0.99 11.14
N LEU A 162 19.23 -1.97 11.50
CA LEU A 162 18.15 -1.79 12.48
C LEU A 162 18.66 -1.32 13.84
N GLU A 163 19.74 -1.92 14.34
CA GLU A 163 20.37 -1.55 15.61
C GLU A 163 20.94 -0.13 15.61
N ASN A 164 21.40 0.34 14.45
CA ASN A 164 21.99 1.67 14.28
C ASN A 164 20.96 2.75 13.93
N LEU A 165 19.69 2.40 13.71
CA LEU A 165 18.66 3.41 13.46
C LEU A 165 18.51 4.32 14.69
N PRO A 166 18.30 5.62 14.50
CA PRO A 166 18.07 6.54 15.60
C PRO A 166 16.76 6.18 16.30
N HIS A 167 16.86 5.65 17.52
CA HIS A 167 15.72 5.40 18.38
C HIS A 167 15.37 6.67 19.15
N SER A 168 14.06 6.95 19.31
CA SER A 168 13.57 8.01 20.21
C SER A 168 13.83 7.61 21.66
N GLY A 169 15.06 7.76 22.13
CA GLY A 169 15.37 7.71 23.56
C GLY A 169 14.60 8.79 24.32
N ARG A 170 14.24 8.52 25.58
CA ARG A 170 13.59 9.50 26.47
C ARG A 170 14.49 10.75 26.58
N GLN A 171 14.18 11.79 25.80
CA GLN A 171 15.01 12.98 25.76
C GLN A 171 14.94 13.75 27.08
N THR A 172 16.12 14.15 27.56
CA THR A 172 16.30 15.17 28.59
C THR A 172 15.85 16.53 28.05
N ARG A 173 15.58 17.50 28.94
CA ARG A 173 14.81 18.75 28.76
C ARG A 173 15.18 19.71 27.59
N SER A 174 16.11 19.38 26.70
CA SER A 174 16.37 20.16 25.47
C SER A 174 15.73 19.51 24.25
N ILE A 175 14.72 20.16 23.67
CA ILE A 175 14.10 19.72 22.41
C ILE A 175 15.05 20.09 21.26
N GLY A 176 15.98 19.19 20.93
CA GLY A 176 16.80 19.31 19.73
C GLY A 176 16.00 18.98 18.46
N LYS A 177 16.57 19.27 17.28
CA LYS A 177 16.00 18.77 16.02
C LYS A 177 15.94 17.23 16.10
N PRO A 178 14.81 16.58 15.74
CA PRO A 178 14.74 15.13 15.75
C PRO A 178 15.75 14.54 14.75
N ASN A 179 16.28 13.37 15.09
CA ASN A 179 17.07 12.60 14.14
C ASN A 179 16.18 12.18 12.97
N VAL A 180 16.73 12.22 11.76
CA VAL A 180 16.01 11.89 10.53
C VAL A 180 16.81 10.84 9.77
N VAL A 181 16.16 9.74 9.39
CA VAL A 181 16.77 8.65 8.61
C VAL A 181 16.68 8.99 7.11
N SER A 182 17.82 9.06 6.42
CA SER A 182 17.89 9.34 4.98
C SER A 182 17.20 8.25 4.13
N ARG A 183 16.90 8.56 2.86
CA ARG A 183 16.39 7.56 1.89
C ARG A 183 17.28 6.33 1.79
N SER A 184 18.58 6.54 1.66
CA SER A 184 19.57 5.47 1.70
C SER A 184 19.58 4.71 3.03
N GLY A 185 19.33 5.39 4.15
CA GLY A 185 19.33 4.80 5.49
C GLY A 185 18.20 3.79 5.73
N TRP A 186 17.08 3.91 5.02
CA TRP A 186 16.02 2.89 5.02
C TRP A 186 16.01 2.00 3.77
N GLY A 187 17.03 2.11 2.91
CA GLY A 187 17.19 1.25 1.73
C GLY A 187 16.25 1.60 0.58
N SER A 188 15.93 2.89 0.40
CA SER A 188 15.11 3.35 -0.73
C SER A 188 15.73 2.96 -2.06
N ASP A 189 14.92 2.34 -2.92
CA ASP A 189 15.22 2.27 -4.34
C ASP A 189 14.80 3.60 -4.97
N GLU A 190 15.74 4.50 -5.25
CA GLU A 190 15.38 5.80 -5.82
C GLU A 190 14.99 5.71 -7.30
N SER A 191 15.24 4.58 -7.97
CA SER A 191 14.93 4.43 -9.40
C SER A 191 13.42 4.34 -9.69
N ILE A 192 12.63 3.86 -8.72
CA ILE A 192 11.16 3.82 -8.82
C ILE A 192 10.50 5.19 -8.58
N SER A 193 11.19 6.13 -7.93
CA SER A 193 10.68 7.49 -7.71
C SER A 193 11.01 8.39 -8.90
N THR A 194 10.18 8.35 -9.95
CA THR A 194 10.44 9.04 -11.22
C THR A 194 10.21 10.57 -11.19
N TRP A 195 9.70 11.12 -10.08
CA TRP A 195 9.42 12.54 -9.92
C TRP A 195 10.55 13.30 -9.23
N ALA A 196 10.82 14.53 -9.68
CA ALA A 196 11.79 15.41 -9.04
C ALA A 196 11.22 16.08 -7.78
N PRO A 197 11.94 16.12 -6.66
CA PRO A 197 11.50 16.81 -5.44
C PRO A 197 11.37 18.32 -5.67
N LYS A 198 10.33 18.93 -5.08
CA LYS A 198 10.09 20.38 -5.12
C LYS A 198 10.23 20.97 -3.72
N TYR A 199 11.15 21.91 -3.54
CA TYR A 199 11.38 22.57 -2.26
C TYR A 199 10.64 23.91 -2.17
N ARG A 200 10.02 24.17 -1.02
CA ARG A 200 9.28 25.40 -0.71
C ARG A 200 9.50 25.78 0.75
N ASN A 201 9.30 27.06 1.07
CA ASN A 201 9.19 27.48 2.47
C ASN A 201 7.90 26.92 3.07
N VAL A 202 8.04 26.14 4.16
CA VAL A 202 6.91 25.50 4.85
C VAL A 202 6.14 26.55 5.65
N THR A 203 4.84 26.68 5.39
CA THR A 203 3.92 27.59 6.10
C THR A 203 2.84 26.85 6.90
N HIS A 204 2.63 25.56 6.60
CA HIS A 204 1.59 24.71 7.17
C HIS A 204 2.15 23.29 7.36
N ILE A 205 1.60 22.56 8.33
CA ILE A 205 1.89 21.15 8.58
C ILE A 205 0.58 20.39 8.48
N ILE A 206 0.58 19.30 7.72
CA ILE A 206 -0.53 18.36 7.66
C ILE A 206 -0.07 17.06 8.30
N ILE A 207 -0.87 16.52 9.22
CA ILE A 207 -0.57 15.28 9.91
C ILE A 207 -1.45 14.19 9.29
N HIS A 208 -0.79 13.15 8.76
CA HIS A 208 -1.42 11.98 8.19
C HIS A 208 -0.92 10.74 8.94
N HIS A 209 -1.81 9.76 9.10
CA HIS A 209 -1.40 8.38 9.39
C HIS A 209 -1.19 7.61 8.08
N THR A 210 -0.53 6.47 8.14
CA THR A 210 -0.24 5.61 6.97
C THR A 210 -1.34 4.61 6.65
N VAL A 211 -2.37 4.49 7.51
CA VAL A 211 -3.42 3.45 7.43
C VAL A 211 -2.83 2.02 7.37
N SER A 212 -1.60 1.84 7.84
CA SER A 212 -0.87 0.56 7.84
C SER A 212 -0.69 0.00 9.26
N THR A 213 -0.05 -1.16 9.39
CA THR A 213 0.23 -1.76 10.72
C THR A 213 1.09 -0.85 11.59
N ASN A 214 0.75 -0.77 12.89
CA ASN A 214 1.55 -0.08 13.91
C ASN A 214 2.67 -0.96 14.52
N SER A 215 2.76 -2.21 14.06
CA SER A 215 3.66 -3.22 14.62
C SER A 215 4.30 -4.02 13.50
N PRO A 216 5.17 -3.40 12.66
CA PRO A 216 5.88 -4.14 11.63
C PRO A 216 6.68 -5.28 12.26
N ARG A 217 6.75 -6.40 11.54
CA ARG A 217 7.46 -7.61 11.98
C ARG A 217 8.88 -7.27 12.43
N GLY A 218 9.23 -7.70 13.64
CA GLY A 218 10.56 -7.48 14.22
C GLY A 218 10.93 -6.00 14.42
N GLY A 219 9.97 -5.06 14.30
CA GLY A 219 10.26 -3.63 14.33
C GLY A 219 10.94 -3.11 13.06
N ASP A 220 10.86 -3.84 11.93
CA ASP A 220 11.47 -3.45 10.65
C ASP A 220 10.66 -2.34 9.94
N TRP A 221 10.69 -1.15 10.54
CA TRP A 221 10.09 0.05 9.95
C TRP A 221 10.65 0.39 8.55
N PRO A 222 11.96 0.24 8.27
CA PRO A 222 12.47 0.48 6.93
C PRO A 222 11.82 -0.41 5.85
N ALA A 223 11.55 -1.70 6.14
CA ALA A 223 10.82 -2.56 5.20
C ALA A 223 9.42 -2.02 4.91
N GLN A 224 8.69 -1.58 5.93
CA GLN A 224 7.37 -0.98 5.74
C GLN A 224 7.44 0.33 4.93
N VAL A 225 8.46 1.17 5.15
CA VAL A 225 8.65 2.40 4.35
C VAL A 225 8.95 2.07 2.88
N ARG A 226 9.71 1.00 2.59
CA ARG A 226 9.95 0.53 1.22
C ARG A 226 8.67 0.04 0.54
N GLU A 227 7.79 -0.66 1.26
CA GLU A 227 6.47 -1.07 0.75
C GLU A 227 5.60 0.14 0.38
N ILE A 228 5.51 1.13 1.28
CA ILE A 228 4.76 2.37 1.03
C ILE A 228 5.36 3.13 -0.16
N GLN A 229 6.69 3.19 -0.28
CA GLN A 229 7.35 3.81 -1.43
C GLN A 229 6.92 3.13 -2.74
N ARG A 230 6.90 1.81 -2.79
CA ARG A 230 6.48 1.04 -3.98
C ARG A 230 5.02 1.28 -4.32
N GLY A 231 4.13 1.20 -3.34
CA GLY A 231 2.70 1.48 -3.52
C GLY A 231 2.44 2.85 -4.13
N HIS A 232 3.13 3.88 -3.62
CA HIS A 232 3.00 5.23 -4.19
C HIS A 232 3.63 5.34 -5.58
N ALA A 233 4.82 4.79 -5.80
CA ALA A 233 5.54 4.94 -7.06
C ALA A 233 4.91 4.16 -8.23
N GLU A 234 4.42 2.95 -7.97
CA GLU A 234 3.99 2.01 -9.02
C GLU A 234 2.46 2.07 -9.24
N ASP A 235 1.69 2.20 -8.16
CA ASP A 235 0.23 2.07 -8.23
C ASP A 235 -0.51 3.40 -8.22
N LEU A 236 -0.11 4.34 -7.37
CA LEU A 236 -0.85 5.59 -7.14
C LEU A 236 -0.30 6.81 -7.92
N GLU A 237 0.96 6.79 -8.36
CA GLU A 237 1.60 7.93 -9.06
C GLU A 237 2.03 7.66 -10.52
N THR A 238 1.25 6.91 -11.32
CA THR A 238 1.49 6.91 -12.78
C THR A 238 0.99 8.22 -13.43
N LEU A 239 1.74 9.31 -13.22
CA LEU A 239 1.46 10.61 -13.81
C LEU A 239 1.78 10.58 -15.31
N VAL A 240 0.76 10.48 -16.17
CA VAL A 240 0.91 10.79 -17.59
C VAL A 240 1.14 12.30 -17.71
N ILE A 241 2.39 12.69 -17.96
CA ILE A 241 2.73 14.03 -18.42
C ILE A 241 2.15 14.15 -19.84
N THR A 242 0.96 14.74 -19.97
CA THR A 242 0.50 15.24 -21.26
C THR A 242 1.19 16.57 -21.53
N THR A 243 2.06 16.59 -22.53
CA THR A 243 2.57 17.82 -23.17
C THR A 243 1.48 18.49 -23.98
#